data_AF-A0ABD3TVA7-F1
#
_entry.id   AF-A0ABD3TVA7-F1
#
_cell.length_a   1.000
_cell.length_b   1.000
_cell.length_c   1.000
_cell.angle_alpha   90.00
_cell.angle_beta   90.00
_cell.angle_gamma   90.00
#
_symmetry.space_group_name_H-M   'P 1'
#
loop_
_entity.id
_entity.type
_entity.pdbx_description
1 polymer ?
#
loop_
_entity_poly.entity_id
_entity_poly.type
_entity_poly.pdbx_seq_one_letter_code
_entity_poly.pdbx_strand_id
1 'polypeptide(L)'
;MHARHSAFSSYNYYYYDYYGSALKQQITHDVISYGAVGDGITDDSKAFQLAWKAACTEGSDIVNITFTVPSGKTFLVSPTSFEGPCTSRSITFEILGKILAPERSAWTWENRRVGKWLSFHLVNGLNLIGNGLGQIDGQGQSWWGNGGSGFARNISFSEINFIESDNPVIIDQLYCPHKTCGDQIRIYLSSIIT
;
A
#
# COMPACT_ATOMS: atom_id res chain seq x y z
N MET A 1 -12.74 24.17 27.83
CA MET A 1 -11.52 23.33 27.99
C MET A 1 -11.91 21.87 27.88
N HIS A 2 -11.08 21.09 27.20
CA HIS A 2 -11.20 19.65 26.88
C HIS A 2 -12.07 19.29 25.68
N ALA A 3 -11.46 19.44 24.49
CA ALA A 3 -11.68 18.53 23.37
C ALA A 3 -10.87 17.26 23.61
N ARG A 4 -11.45 16.07 23.40
CA ARG A 4 -10.70 14.83 23.16
C ARG A 4 -11.46 13.81 22.29
N HIS A 5 -10.71 13.37 21.28
CA HIS A 5 -10.76 12.11 20.51
C HIS A 5 -11.79 11.96 19.38
N SER A 6 -11.30 12.29 18.18
CA SER A 6 -11.79 11.92 16.86
C SER A 6 -11.76 10.41 16.64
N ALA A 7 -12.94 9.80 16.48
CA ALA A 7 -13.09 8.51 15.82
C ALA A 7 -13.13 8.74 14.29
N PHE A 8 -12.26 8.07 13.53
CA PHE A 8 -12.38 8.01 12.08
C PHE A 8 -13.57 7.09 11.76
N SER A 9 -14.75 7.67 11.57
CA SER A 9 -15.90 6.97 11.02
C SER A 9 -15.66 6.74 9.53
N SER A 10 -15.79 5.50 9.07
CA SER A 10 -15.97 5.21 7.66
C SER A 10 -17.20 5.97 7.14
N TYR A 11 -17.02 6.86 6.18
CA TYR A 11 -18.13 7.59 5.57
C TYR A 11 -18.81 6.67 4.54
N ASN A 12 -20.04 6.25 4.81
CA ASN A 12 -20.88 5.57 3.83
C ASN A 12 -21.79 6.63 3.18
N TYR A 13 -21.62 6.90 1.89
CA TYR A 13 -22.58 7.67 1.10
C TYR A 13 -23.63 6.72 0.51
N TYR A 14 -24.90 7.02 0.73
CA TYR A 14 -26.03 6.23 0.25
C TYR A 14 -26.76 6.99 -0.85
N TYR A 15 -27.03 6.31 -1.97
CA TYR A 15 -27.96 6.76 -2.98
C TYR A 15 -29.16 5.82 -2.99
N TYR A 16 -30.33 6.34 -3.35
CA TYR A 16 -31.55 5.54 -3.44
C TYR A 16 -31.81 5.14 -4.88
N ASP A 17 -32.15 3.87 -5.11
CA ASP A 17 -32.69 3.46 -6.40
C ASP A 17 -34.11 4.02 -6.61
N TYR A 18 -34.68 3.78 -7.80
CA TYR A 18 -36.05 4.19 -8.13
C TYR A 18 -37.13 3.61 -7.19
N TYR A 19 -36.80 2.55 -6.44
CA TYR A 19 -37.69 1.88 -5.49
C TYR A 19 -37.43 2.29 -4.03
N GLY A 20 -36.49 3.22 -3.77
CA GLY A 20 -36.16 3.72 -2.44
C GLY A 20 -35.21 2.81 -1.64
N SER A 21 -34.55 1.83 -2.26
CA SER A 21 -33.53 1.01 -1.60
C SER A 21 -32.16 1.69 -1.60
N ALA A 22 -31.43 1.61 -0.49
CA ALA A 22 -30.13 2.26 -0.36
C ALA A 22 -29.03 1.44 -1.07
N LEU A 23 -28.49 1.99 -2.17
CA LEU A 23 -27.32 1.47 -2.86
C LEU A 23 -26.05 2.06 -2.24
N LYS A 24 -25.15 1.19 -1.79
CA LYS A 24 -23.83 1.58 -1.30
C LYS A 24 -22.91 1.75 -2.51
N GLN A 25 -22.74 2.96 -3.01
CA GLN A 25 -21.91 3.19 -4.20
C GLN A 25 -20.41 3.21 -3.90
N GLN A 26 -20.03 3.51 -2.65
CA GLN A 26 -18.64 3.55 -2.23
C GLN A 26 -18.43 2.81 -0.90
N ILE A 27 -17.32 2.09 -0.81
CA ILE A 27 -16.87 1.40 0.39
C ILE A 27 -15.39 1.69 0.61
N THR A 28 -15.04 1.98 1.85
CA THR A 28 -13.65 2.14 2.28
C THR A 28 -13.32 1.16 3.39
N HIS A 29 -12.26 0.38 3.19
CA HIS A 29 -11.63 -0.51 4.16
C HIS A 29 -10.34 0.12 4.65
N ASP A 30 -10.44 0.87 5.75
CA ASP A 30 -9.28 1.44 6.45
C ASP A 30 -8.61 0.37 7.29
N VAL A 31 -7.30 0.16 7.10
CA VAL A 31 -6.50 -0.84 7.85
C VAL A 31 -6.61 -0.71 9.37
N ILE A 32 -6.85 0.50 9.90
CA ILE A 32 -7.06 0.74 11.34
C ILE A 32 -8.35 0.04 11.82
N SER A 33 -9.39 0.00 11.00
CA SER A 33 -10.65 -0.70 11.31
C SER A 33 -10.48 -2.22 11.41
N TYR A 34 -9.34 -2.74 10.93
CA TYR A 34 -8.97 -4.15 10.97
C TYR A 34 -7.86 -4.45 11.98
N GLY A 35 -7.54 -3.48 12.85
CA GLY A 35 -6.63 -3.66 13.97
C GLY A 35 -5.19 -3.21 13.73
N ALA A 36 -4.91 -2.50 12.64
CA ALA A 36 -3.59 -1.90 12.44
C ALA A 36 -3.34 -0.80 13.49
N VAL A 37 -2.12 -0.72 14.00
CA VAL A 37 -1.70 0.26 15.01
C VAL A 37 -1.10 1.50 14.34
N GLY A 38 -0.22 1.29 13.36
CA GLY A 38 0.44 2.37 12.62
C GLY A 38 1.46 3.16 13.45
N ASP A 39 2.20 2.48 14.33
CA ASP A 39 3.27 3.05 15.18
C ASP A 39 4.69 2.83 14.63
N GLY A 40 4.83 2.10 13.52
CA GLY A 40 6.09 1.75 12.87
C GLY A 40 6.88 0.63 13.58
N ILE A 41 6.28 -0.01 14.58
CA ILE A 41 6.91 -1.03 15.43
C ILE A 41 6.09 -2.32 15.45
N THR A 42 4.77 -2.21 15.60
CA THR A 42 3.84 -3.34 15.61
C THR A 42 3.66 -3.89 14.20
N ASP A 43 3.76 -5.20 14.02
CA ASP A 43 3.53 -5.84 12.72
C ASP A 43 2.03 -5.79 12.35
N ASP A 44 1.70 -4.90 11.43
CA ASP A 44 0.35 -4.62 10.95
C ASP A 44 -0.07 -5.51 9.77
N SER A 45 0.78 -6.46 9.32
CA SER A 45 0.50 -7.34 8.18
C SER A 45 -0.84 -8.05 8.28
N LYS A 46 -1.22 -8.50 9.48
CA LYS A 46 -2.49 -9.22 9.65
C LYS A 46 -3.70 -8.32 9.40
N ALA A 47 -3.65 -7.07 9.85
CA ALA A 47 -4.71 -6.10 9.62
C ALA A 47 -4.80 -5.74 8.12
N PHE A 48 -3.65 -5.58 7.45
CA PHE A 48 -3.59 -5.37 6.00
C PHE A 48 -4.24 -6.53 5.22
N GLN A 49 -3.94 -7.78 5.58
CA GLN A 49 -4.56 -8.96 4.94
C GLN A 49 -6.08 -9.01 5.15
N LEU A 50 -6.55 -8.66 6.36
CA LEU A 50 -7.98 -8.67 6.68
C LEU A 50 -8.74 -7.57 5.92
N ALA A 51 -8.18 -6.36 5.90
CA ALA A 51 -8.75 -5.23 5.16
C ALA A 51 -8.79 -5.51 3.65
N TRP A 52 -7.72 -6.08 3.09
CA TRP A 52 -7.66 -6.46 1.68
C TRP A 52 -8.68 -7.54 1.34
N LYS A 53 -8.77 -8.59 2.18
CA LYS A 53 -9.75 -9.66 1.97
C LYS A 53 -11.17 -9.10 1.95
N ALA A 54 -11.50 -8.19 2.86
CA ALA A 54 -12.82 -7.56 2.88
C ALA A 54 -13.08 -6.79 1.58
N ALA A 55 -12.16 -5.90 1.18
CA ALA A 55 -12.26 -5.14 -0.06
C ALA A 55 -12.41 -6.04 -1.30
N CYS A 56 -11.62 -7.11 -1.38
CA CYS A 56 -11.60 -8.01 -2.52
C CYS A 56 -12.87 -8.86 -2.66
N THR A 57 -13.64 -9.02 -1.56
CA THR A 57 -14.92 -9.73 -1.55
C THR A 57 -16.14 -8.82 -1.72
N GLU A 58 -15.95 -7.51 -1.84
CA GLU A 58 -17.07 -6.59 -2.09
C GLU A 58 -17.68 -6.83 -3.48
N GLY A 59 -19.00 -6.70 -3.55
CA GLY A 59 -19.80 -7.00 -4.74
C GLY A 59 -19.49 -6.08 -5.92
N SER A 60 -19.85 -6.55 -7.12
CA SER A 60 -19.67 -5.77 -8.37
C SER A 60 -20.68 -4.63 -8.55
N ASP A 61 -21.68 -4.56 -7.67
CA ASP A 61 -22.65 -3.48 -7.52
C ASP A 61 -22.06 -2.23 -6.83
N ILE A 62 -20.92 -2.39 -6.15
CA ILE A 62 -20.17 -1.28 -5.56
C ILE A 62 -19.33 -0.61 -6.64
N VAL A 63 -19.54 0.70 -6.82
CA VAL A 63 -18.85 1.49 -7.84
C VAL A 63 -17.39 1.75 -7.44
N ASN A 64 -17.19 2.15 -6.18
CA ASN A 64 -15.89 2.57 -5.66
C ASN A 64 -15.52 1.74 -4.43
N ILE A 65 -14.57 0.82 -4.57
CA ILE A 65 -14.02 0.06 -3.44
C ILE A 65 -12.61 0.59 -3.18
N THR A 66 -12.36 1.05 -1.96
CA THR A 66 -11.08 1.59 -1.54
C THR A 66 -10.53 0.80 -0.37
N PHE A 67 -9.35 0.22 -0.52
CA PHE A 67 -8.47 -0.15 0.60
C PHE A 67 -7.62 1.07 0.93
N THR A 68 -7.60 1.55 2.18
CA THR A 68 -6.85 2.78 2.52
C THR A 68 -5.86 2.56 3.66
N VAL A 69 -4.65 3.11 3.48
CA VAL A 69 -3.60 3.26 4.49
C VAL A 69 -3.58 4.73 4.91
N PRO A 70 -4.14 5.08 6.08
CA PRO A 70 -4.41 6.48 6.42
C PRO A 70 -3.14 7.28 6.71
N SER A 71 -3.24 8.60 6.53
CA SER A 71 -2.13 9.54 6.75
C SER A 71 -1.74 9.70 8.22
N GLY A 72 -0.54 10.24 8.44
CA GLY A 72 -0.03 10.55 9.79
C GLY A 72 0.44 9.34 10.59
N LYS A 73 0.52 8.15 9.97
CA LYS A 73 0.92 6.89 10.59
C LYS A 73 1.98 6.15 9.77
N THR A 74 2.73 5.29 10.46
CA THR A 74 3.71 4.39 9.84
C THR A 74 3.33 2.96 10.17
N PHE A 75 3.12 2.13 9.17
CA PHE A 75 2.68 0.74 9.33
C PHE A 75 3.85 -0.19 9.03
N LEU A 76 4.36 -0.89 10.05
CA LEU A 76 5.36 -1.93 9.82
C LEU A 76 4.63 -3.16 9.25
N VAL A 77 4.96 -3.54 8.02
CA VAL A 77 4.26 -4.63 7.32
C VAL A 77 5.30 -5.66 6.91
N SER A 78 5.23 -6.86 7.48
CA SER A 78 5.98 -8.03 7.04
C SER A 78 5.63 -8.48 5.61
N PRO A 79 6.39 -9.39 5.00
CA PRO A 79 6.07 -9.97 3.68
C PRO A 79 4.61 -10.41 3.59
N THR A 80 3.86 -9.78 2.69
CA THR A 80 2.41 -9.86 2.61
C THR A 80 1.96 -10.00 1.16
N SER A 81 1.07 -10.96 0.93
CA SER A 81 0.40 -11.14 -0.35
C SER A 81 -1.05 -10.69 -0.29
N PHE A 82 -1.47 -9.98 -1.31
CA PHE A 82 -2.80 -9.48 -1.57
C PHE A 82 -3.40 -10.30 -2.71
N GLU A 83 -4.18 -11.30 -2.33
CA GLU A 83 -4.70 -12.32 -3.24
C GLU A 83 -6.04 -11.91 -3.86
N GLY A 84 -6.19 -12.21 -5.14
CA GLY A 84 -7.47 -12.31 -5.84
C GLY A 84 -7.82 -13.77 -6.19
N PRO A 85 -8.75 -14.01 -7.14
CA PRO A 85 -9.50 -13.01 -7.89
C PRO A 85 -10.49 -12.25 -7.00
N CYS A 86 -10.63 -10.95 -7.24
CA CYS A 86 -11.62 -10.13 -6.55
C CYS A 86 -12.97 -10.18 -7.26
N THR A 87 -14.05 -9.99 -6.49
CA THR A 87 -15.42 -9.99 -7.00
C THR A 87 -15.71 -8.76 -7.84
N SER A 88 -15.17 -7.61 -7.45
CA SER A 88 -15.24 -6.38 -8.21
C SER A 88 -14.26 -6.37 -9.39
N ARG A 89 -14.53 -5.50 -10.37
CA ARG A 89 -13.65 -5.30 -11.53
C ARG A 89 -12.52 -4.32 -11.27
N SER A 90 -12.62 -3.53 -10.20
CA SER A 90 -11.62 -2.57 -9.81
C SER A 90 -11.62 -2.34 -8.31
N ILE A 91 -10.43 -2.17 -7.76
CA ILE A 91 -10.20 -1.81 -6.36
C ILE A 91 -9.13 -0.73 -6.34
N THR A 92 -9.37 0.32 -5.56
CA THR A 92 -8.39 1.36 -5.31
C THR A 92 -7.62 1.02 -4.04
N PHE A 93 -6.30 0.91 -4.15
CA PHE A 93 -5.38 0.82 -3.02
C PHE A 93 -4.80 2.22 -2.80
N GLU A 94 -5.29 2.89 -1.76
CA GLU A 94 -4.94 4.26 -1.42
C GLU A 94 -3.89 4.28 -0.29
N ILE A 95 -2.79 4.98 -0.53
CA ILE A 95 -1.70 5.12 0.45
C ILE A 95 -1.55 6.59 0.78
N LEU A 96 -2.04 6.99 1.94
CA LEU A 96 -1.87 8.36 2.47
C LEU A 96 -0.85 8.41 3.61
N GLY A 97 -0.57 7.27 4.25
CA GLY A 97 0.45 7.08 5.28
C GLY A 97 1.75 6.45 4.77
N LYS A 98 2.57 5.97 5.69
CA LYS A 98 3.82 5.27 5.38
C LYS A 98 3.68 3.76 5.60
N ILE A 99 4.01 2.95 4.60
CA ILE A 99 4.20 1.50 4.74
C ILE A 99 5.70 1.25 4.88
N LEU A 100 6.12 0.53 5.90
CA LEU A 100 7.52 0.30 6.27
C LEU A 100 7.81 -1.21 6.26
N ALA A 101 8.84 -1.64 5.54
CA ALA A 101 9.29 -3.03 5.56
C ALA A 101 10.03 -3.31 6.87
N PRO A 102 10.07 -4.57 7.35
CA PRO A 102 10.98 -4.93 8.43
C PRO A 102 12.43 -4.95 7.95
N GLU A 103 13.36 -4.68 8.87
CA GLU A 103 14.78 -4.88 8.64
C GLU A 103 15.08 -6.32 8.19
N ARG A 104 16.10 -6.51 7.35
CA ARG A 104 16.51 -7.83 6.84
C ARG A 104 16.56 -8.89 7.93
N SER A 105 17.06 -8.56 9.13
CA SER A 105 17.19 -9.48 10.27
C SER A 105 15.86 -10.15 10.67
N ALA A 106 14.74 -9.42 10.57
CA ALA A 106 13.40 -9.90 10.90
C ALA A 106 12.76 -10.74 9.78
N TRP A 107 13.33 -10.78 8.57
CA TRP A 107 12.86 -11.66 7.51
C TRP A 107 13.30 -13.10 7.73
N THR A 108 12.37 -14.05 7.62
CA THR A 108 12.66 -15.48 7.63
C THR A 108 13.48 -15.91 6.42
N TRP A 109 14.14 -17.06 6.52
CA TRP A 109 14.89 -17.62 5.40
C TRP A 109 14.03 -17.82 4.14
N GLU A 110 12.82 -18.34 4.33
CA GLU A 110 11.89 -18.59 3.23
C GLU A 110 11.48 -17.29 2.54
N ASN A 111 11.09 -16.28 3.32
CA ASN A 111 10.68 -15.00 2.76
C ASN A 111 11.84 -14.31 2.00
N ARG A 112 13.09 -14.47 2.48
CA ARG A 112 14.28 -13.98 1.77
C ARG A 112 14.53 -14.73 0.46
N ARG A 113 14.25 -16.04 0.39
CA ARG A 113 14.36 -16.81 -0.86
C ARG A 113 13.34 -16.38 -1.90
N VAL A 114 12.10 -16.13 -1.47
CA VAL A 114 11.02 -15.66 -2.35
C VAL A 114 11.29 -14.24 -2.83
N GLY A 115 11.85 -13.38 -1.97
CA GLY A 115 12.28 -12.02 -2.33
C GLY A 115 11.13 -11.07 -2.67
N LYS A 116 9.90 -11.35 -2.21
CA LYS A 116 8.72 -10.51 -2.41
C LYS A 116 8.29 -9.92 -1.07
N TRP A 117 8.15 -8.60 -1.01
CA TRP A 117 7.66 -7.90 0.17
C TRP A 117 6.15 -7.73 0.11
N LEU A 118 5.66 -6.86 -0.76
CA LEU A 118 4.24 -6.66 -1.03
C LEU A 118 3.97 -7.24 -2.41
N SER A 119 3.10 -8.24 -2.50
CA SER A 119 2.72 -8.85 -3.78
C SER A 119 1.23 -8.81 -3.98
N PHE A 120 0.81 -8.46 -5.20
CA PHE A 120 -0.57 -8.60 -5.66
C PHE A 120 -0.62 -9.77 -6.63
N HIS A 121 -1.54 -10.70 -6.42
CA HIS A 121 -1.62 -11.92 -7.21
C HIS A 121 -3.05 -12.14 -7.69
N LEU A 122 -3.22 -12.30 -9.01
CA LEU A 122 -4.52 -12.48 -9.68
C LEU A 122 -5.54 -11.36 -9.36
N VAL A 123 -5.05 -10.13 -9.22
CA VAL A 123 -5.90 -8.95 -8.98
C VAL A 123 -6.09 -8.20 -10.29
N ASN A 124 -7.33 -8.16 -10.78
CA ASN A 124 -7.68 -7.41 -11.99
C ASN A 124 -8.16 -6.00 -11.61
N GLY A 125 -7.72 -4.98 -12.36
CA GLY A 125 -8.18 -3.60 -12.20
C GLY A 125 -7.75 -2.91 -10.90
N LEU A 126 -6.53 -3.19 -10.43
CA LEU A 126 -5.94 -2.52 -9.27
C LEU A 126 -5.52 -1.08 -9.63
N ASN A 127 -6.08 -0.09 -8.93
CA ASN A 127 -5.62 1.29 -9.00
C ASN A 127 -4.80 1.59 -7.76
N LEU A 128 -3.59 2.13 -7.90
CA LEU A 128 -2.77 2.56 -6.76
C LEU A 128 -2.69 4.08 -6.75
N ILE A 129 -3.17 4.69 -5.66
CA ILE A 129 -3.20 6.15 -5.51
C ILE A 129 -2.50 6.56 -4.20
N GLY A 130 -1.91 7.76 -4.19
CA GLY A 130 -1.24 8.28 -2.99
C GLY A 130 -1.27 9.79 -2.81
N ASN A 131 -1.80 10.53 -3.79
CA ASN A 131 -2.08 11.97 -3.72
C ASN A 131 -0.91 12.83 -3.22
N GLY A 132 0.33 12.41 -3.51
CA GLY A 132 1.57 13.07 -3.05
C GLY A 132 1.92 12.90 -1.56
N LEU A 133 1.14 12.13 -0.80
CA LEU A 133 1.29 11.94 0.66
C LEU A 133 1.85 10.57 1.05
N GLY A 134 1.48 9.53 0.29
CA GLY A 134 1.86 8.15 0.58
C GLY A 134 3.34 7.86 0.47
N GLN A 135 3.83 6.96 1.33
CA GLN A 135 5.21 6.46 1.29
C GLN A 135 5.26 4.94 1.40
N ILE A 136 6.13 4.30 0.63
CA ILE A 136 6.48 2.89 0.78
C ILE A 136 7.99 2.83 0.98
N ASP A 137 8.43 2.39 2.15
CA ASP A 137 9.83 2.33 2.56
C ASP A 137 10.27 0.87 2.71
N GLY A 138 11.08 0.39 1.77
CA GLY A 138 11.56 -1.00 1.71
C GLY A 138 12.69 -1.34 2.68
N GLN A 139 13.17 -0.40 3.50
CA GLN A 139 14.29 -0.60 4.43
C GLN A 139 15.56 -1.23 3.80
N GLY A 140 15.87 -0.81 2.58
CA GLY A 140 16.90 -1.45 1.76
C GLY A 140 18.31 -1.43 2.36
N GLN A 141 18.68 -0.41 3.15
CA GLN A 141 20.00 -0.32 3.80
C GLN A 141 20.33 -1.56 4.65
N SER A 142 19.33 -2.15 5.31
CA SER A 142 19.49 -3.37 6.10
C SER A 142 19.87 -4.59 5.25
N TRP A 143 19.61 -4.55 3.94
CA TRP A 143 19.86 -5.65 3.02
C TRP A 143 21.27 -5.66 2.45
N TRP A 144 21.77 -4.51 2.03
CA TRP A 144 23.07 -4.40 1.36
C TRP A 144 24.20 -3.87 2.27
N GLY A 145 23.89 -3.27 3.42
CA GLY A 145 24.92 -2.71 4.32
C GLY A 145 25.76 -1.58 3.70
N ASN A 146 26.88 -1.21 4.31
CA ASN A 146 27.73 -0.07 3.86
C ASN A 146 28.59 -0.35 2.60
N GLY A 147 28.18 -1.27 1.72
CA GLY A 147 28.95 -1.63 0.53
C GLY A 147 28.36 -2.75 -0.33
N GLY A 148 27.09 -3.13 -0.14
CA GLY A 148 26.46 -4.14 -0.99
C GLY A 148 26.16 -3.57 -2.38
N SER A 149 26.43 -4.39 -3.39
CA SER A 149 26.06 -4.12 -4.77
C SER A 149 24.84 -4.98 -5.14
N GLY A 150 23.83 -4.35 -5.74
CA GLY A 150 22.60 -5.01 -6.16
C GLY A 150 21.96 -4.21 -7.29
N PHE A 151 21.27 -4.92 -8.18
CA PHE A 151 20.49 -4.30 -9.24
C PHE A 151 19.03 -4.71 -9.05
N ALA A 152 18.11 -3.75 -9.03
CA ALA A 152 16.76 -4.02 -9.48
C ALA A 152 16.81 -4.57 -10.91
N ARG A 153 16.41 -5.83 -11.11
CA ARG A 153 16.29 -6.46 -12.43
C ARG A 153 14.92 -7.10 -12.56
N ASN A 154 14.39 -7.11 -13.78
CA ASN A 154 13.13 -7.78 -14.11
C ASN A 154 11.93 -7.27 -13.29
N ILE A 155 11.81 -5.95 -13.14
CA ILE A 155 10.66 -5.32 -12.50
C ILE A 155 9.63 -5.01 -13.57
N SER A 156 8.47 -5.66 -13.48
CA SER A 156 7.32 -5.47 -14.38
C SER A 156 6.10 -5.04 -13.60
N PHE A 157 5.46 -3.96 -14.03
CA PHE A 157 4.13 -3.55 -13.59
C PHE A 157 3.17 -3.83 -14.73
N SER A 158 2.12 -4.60 -14.48
CA SER A 158 1.08 -4.91 -15.46
C SER A 158 -0.28 -4.66 -14.85
N GLU A 159 -1.17 -4.04 -15.62
CA GLU A 159 -2.57 -3.80 -15.22
C GLU A 159 -2.73 -2.92 -13.96
N ILE A 160 -1.80 -1.99 -13.74
CA ILE A 160 -1.88 -0.98 -12.67
C ILE A 160 -2.16 0.38 -13.30
N ASN A 161 -3.28 1.00 -12.90
CA ASN A 161 -3.54 2.39 -13.23
C ASN A 161 -3.09 3.27 -12.05
N PHE A 162 -2.24 4.24 -12.35
CA PHE A 162 -1.80 5.24 -11.40
C PHE A 162 -2.55 6.54 -11.68
N ILE A 163 -3.39 6.96 -10.73
CA ILE A 163 -4.22 8.16 -10.85
C ILE A 163 -3.75 9.14 -9.77
N GLU A 164 -3.51 10.40 -10.15
CA GLU A 164 -3.07 11.49 -9.23
C GLU A 164 -1.88 11.10 -8.33
N SER A 165 -0.89 10.42 -8.91
CA SER A 165 0.30 9.97 -8.20
C SER A 165 1.55 10.69 -8.69
N ASP A 166 2.19 11.43 -7.79
CA ASP A 166 3.45 12.12 -8.08
C ASP A 166 4.62 11.13 -8.25
N ASN A 167 4.55 9.97 -7.57
CA ASN A 167 5.55 8.89 -7.63
C ASN A 167 4.91 7.51 -7.41
N PRO A 168 4.20 6.96 -8.41
CA PRO A 168 3.40 5.75 -8.25
C PRO A 168 4.15 4.49 -7.86
N VAL A 169 5.41 4.41 -8.27
CA VAL A 169 6.35 3.39 -7.82
C VAL A 169 7.66 4.09 -7.49
N ILE A 170 7.96 4.22 -6.20
CA ILE A 170 9.29 4.61 -5.74
C ILE A 170 10.07 3.33 -5.48
N ILE A 171 11.06 3.05 -6.33
CA ILE A 171 12.08 2.05 -6.04
C ILE A 171 13.27 2.82 -5.47
N ASP A 172 13.23 3.08 -4.16
CA ASP A 172 14.37 3.70 -3.47
C ASP A 172 15.48 2.66 -3.30
N GLN A 173 16.39 2.65 -4.26
CA GLN A 173 17.69 2.03 -4.09
C GLN A 173 18.64 3.11 -3.57
N LEU A 174 18.81 3.19 -2.25
CA LEU A 174 19.95 3.90 -1.66
C LEU A 174 21.24 3.11 -1.96
N TYR A 175 21.66 3.17 -3.23
CA TYR A 175 22.78 2.43 -3.79
C TYR A 175 24.07 3.23 -3.67
N CYS A 176 24.99 2.77 -2.82
CA CYS A 176 26.26 3.43 -2.54
C CYS A 176 27.44 2.43 -2.60
N PRO A 177 27.83 1.95 -3.80
CA PRO A 177 28.83 0.89 -3.95
C PRO A 177 30.25 1.31 -3.52
N HIS A 178 30.51 2.61 -3.33
CA HIS A 178 31.84 3.13 -3.05
C HIS A 178 31.87 4.16 -1.90
N LYS A 179 31.28 3.86 -0.73
CA LYS A 179 31.46 4.51 0.60
C LYS A 179 31.35 6.04 0.75
N THR A 180 31.34 6.83 -0.32
CA THR A 180 31.08 8.27 -0.33
C THR A 180 29.88 8.51 -1.22
N CYS A 181 28.72 8.68 -0.61
CA CYS A 181 27.57 9.23 -1.28
C CYS A 181 27.46 10.70 -0.89
N GLY A 182 27.75 11.58 -1.84
CA GLY A 182 27.15 12.91 -1.88
C GLY A 182 25.66 12.78 -2.22
N ASP A 183 24.88 13.78 -1.84
CA ASP A 183 23.42 13.82 -1.79
C ASP A 183 22.67 12.79 -2.67
N GLN A 184 21.92 11.94 -1.96
CA GLN A 184 20.91 10.96 -2.39
C GLN A 184 20.49 11.01 -3.87
N ILE A 185 20.78 9.96 -4.64
CA ILE A 185 20.15 9.75 -5.95
C ILE A 185 18.78 9.11 -5.73
N ARG A 186 17.74 9.96 -5.76
CA ARG A 186 16.35 9.53 -5.86
C ARG A 186 15.99 9.43 -7.34
N ILE A 187 15.70 8.22 -7.81
CA ILE A 187 15.17 8.04 -9.17
C ILE A 187 13.66 8.22 -9.09
N TYR A 188 13.21 9.41 -9.48
CA TYR A 188 11.79 9.69 -9.68
C TYR A 188 11.41 9.15 -11.06
N LEU A 189 10.51 8.17 -11.12
CA LEU A 189 9.80 7.88 -12.36
C LEU A 189 8.54 8.75 -12.35
N SER A 190 8.68 9.96 -12.89
CA SER A 190 7.54 10.83 -13.17
C SER A 190 6.79 10.28 -14.38
N SER A 191 5.48 10.05 -14.23
CA SER A 191 4.60 9.95 -15.39
C SER A 191 4.43 11.35 -15.97
N ILE A 192 4.65 11.50 -17.28
CA ILE A 192 4.10 12.63 -18.05
C ILE A 192 2.61 12.30 -18.26
N ILE A 193 1.76 13.25 -17.89
CA ILE A 193 0.32 13.22 -18.21
C ILE A 193 0.15 13.19 -19.73
N THR A 194 -0.59 12.23 -20.25
CA THR A 194 -1.34 12.36 -21.50
C THR A 194 -2.72 11.75 -21.31
#